data_AF-A0A9D9UCG1-F1
#
_entry.id   AF-A0A9D9UCG1-F1
#
_cell.length_a   1.000
_cell.length_b   1.000
_cell.length_c   1.000
_cell.angle_alpha   90.00
_cell.angle_beta   90.00
_cell.angle_gamma   90.00
#
_symmetry.space_group_name_H-M   'P 1'
#
loop_
_entity.id
_entity.type
_entity.pdbx_description
1 polymer ?
#
loop_
_entity_poly.entity_id
_entity_poly.type
_entity_poly.pdbx_seq_one_letter_code
_entity_poly.pdbx_strand_id
1 'polypeptide(L)'
;MPSGGRPARRHEMRAATRMLREEVRQVHKLATLVLGALLAMPALAAPEVLNIQVGPRPYFLVADMDDSPLKKRLGSQECRNKPFRKTDFSIGHRGAPLQFPEHTRESYEAAARMGAGIVECDVTFTRDKELVCRHSQNDLHTTTNILLVPELAMKCTTPFTPATFDAD
;
A
#
# COMPACT_ATOMS: atom_id res chain seq x y z
N MET A 1 14.77 -0.57 -87.29
CA MET A 1 15.99 -1.15 -86.68
C MET A 1 16.15 -0.56 -85.27
N PRO A 2 16.61 -1.35 -84.29
CA PRO A 2 16.01 -1.42 -82.95
C PRO A 2 16.59 -0.42 -81.94
N SER A 3 15.78 0.02 -80.97
CA SER A 3 16.27 0.58 -79.70
C SER A 3 15.94 -0.37 -78.55
N GLY A 4 16.99 -1.02 -78.03
CA GLY A 4 16.90 -1.94 -76.90
C GLY A 4 16.70 -1.21 -75.56
N GLY A 5 15.61 -1.53 -74.87
CA GLY A 5 15.34 -1.15 -73.49
C GLY A 5 15.60 -2.33 -72.53
N ARG A 6 16.56 -2.14 -71.61
CA ARG A 6 17.24 -3.16 -70.80
C ARG A 6 16.34 -3.95 -69.81
N PRO A 7 16.58 -5.26 -69.57
CA PRO A 7 15.85 -6.10 -68.61
C PRO A 7 16.28 -5.94 -67.12
N ALA A 8 17.22 -5.04 -66.81
CA ALA A 8 17.89 -4.99 -65.50
C ALA A 8 17.02 -4.52 -64.31
N ARG A 9 15.96 -3.73 -64.53
CA ARG A 9 15.23 -3.09 -63.42
C ARG A 9 14.29 -4.01 -62.62
N ARG A 10 13.87 -5.16 -63.18
CA ARG A 10 12.94 -6.07 -62.49
C ARG A 10 13.63 -6.99 -61.47
N HIS A 11 14.92 -7.27 -61.64
CA HIS A 11 15.67 -8.11 -60.70
C HIS A 11 16.09 -7.34 -59.44
N GLU A 12 16.51 -6.08 -59.58
CA GLU A 12 16.88 -5.24 -58.43
C GLU A 12 15.69 -4.98 -57.50
N MET A 13 14.50 -4.74 -58.05
CA MET A 13 13.30 -4.47 -57.25
C MET A 13 12.80 -5.71 -56.48
N ARG A 14 13.05 -6.92 -56.99
CA ARG A 14 12.77 -8.18 -56.29
C ARG A 14 13.80 -8.49 -55.18
N ALA A 15 15.05 -8.07 -55.35
CA ALA A 15 16.07 -8.20 -54.32
C ALA A 15 15.80 -7.24 -53.15
N ALA A 16 15.47 -5.99 -53.43
CA ALA A 16 15.12 -4.99 -52.41
C ALA A 16 13.90 -5.40 -51.56
N THR A 17 12.87 -5.97 -52.19
CA THR A 17 11.68 -6.46 -51.47
C THR A 17 11.93 -7.74 -50.66
N ARG A 18 12.93 -8.57 -51.02
CA ARG A 18 13.35 -9.71 -50.19
C ARG A 18 14.13 -9.26 -48.96
N MET A 19 15.09 -8.33 -49.11
CA MET A 19 15.84 -7.77 -47.98
C MET A 19 14.91 -7.11 -46.94
N LEU A 20 13.97 -6.28 -47.37
CA LEU A 20 13.02 -5.63 -46.46
C LEU A 20 12.14 -6.63 -45.71
N ARG A 21 11.76 -7.77 -46.34
CA ARG A 21 11.00 -8.83 -45.67
C ARG A 21 11.84 -9.61 -44.66
N GLU A 22 13.13 -9.77 -44.89
CA GLU A 22 14.04 -10.43 -43.94
C GLU A 22 14.31 -9.55 -42.73
N GLU A 23 14.54 -8.25 -42.94
CA GLU A 23 14.69 -7.27 -41.87
C GLU A 23 13.45 -7.20 -40.97
N VAL A 24 12.25 -7.08 -41.58
CA VAL A 24 10.99 -7.06 -40.81
C VAL A 24 10.76 -8.36 -40.04
N ARG A 25 11.13 -9.51 -40.61
CA ARG A 25 11.03 -10.82 -39.94
C ARG A 25 12.02 -10.92 -38.77
N GLN A 26 13.21 -10.35 -38.91
CA GLN A 26 14.22 -10.33 -37.86
C GLN A 26 13.80 -9.43 -36.69
N VAL A 27 13.25 -8.24 -36.98
CA VAL A 27 12.69 -7.33 -35.97
C VAL A 27 11.53 -7.98 -35.22
N HIS A 28 10.65 -8.71 -35.91
CA HIS A 28 9.53 -9.43 -35.26
C HIS A 28 10.01 -10.55 -34.34
N LYS A 29 11.02 -11.32 -34.75
CA LYS A 29 11.62 -12.38 -33.93
C LYS A 29 12.33 -11.82 -32.68
N LEU A 30 13.04 -10.70 -32.82
CA LEU A 30 13.67 -10.01 -31.69
C LEU A 30 12.62 -9.45 -30.72
N ALA A 31 11.58 -8.79 -31.22
CA ALA A 31 10.51 -8.23 -30.39
C ALA A 31 9.74 -9.31 -29.60
N THR A 32 9.48 -10.47 -30.21
CA THR A 32 8.80 -11.60 -29.54
C THR A 32 9.68 -12.29 -28.49
N LEU A 33 11.00 -12.38 -28.70
CA LEU A 33 11.93 -12.95 -27.71
C LEU A 33 12.07 -12.06 -26.48
N VAL A 34 12.12 -10.73 -26.66
CA VAL A 34 12.22 -9.76 -25.55
C VAL A 34 10.94 -9.71 -24.72
N LEU A 35 9.77 -9.75 -25.37
CA LEU A 35 8.48 -9.70 -24.66
C LEU A 35 8.21 -10.97 -23.84
N GLY A 36 8.66 -12.14 -24.32
CA GLY A 36 8.55 -13.41 -23.57
C GLY A 36 9.42 -13.45 -22.31
N ALA A 37 10.58 -12.79 -22.32
CA ALA A 37 11.49 -12.76 -21.17
C ALA A 37 10.98 -11.85 -20.02
N LEU A 38 10.21 -10.80 -20.31
CA LEU A 38 9.64 -9.92 -19.27
C LEU A 38 8.47 -10.57 -18.51
N LEU A 39 7.75 -11.52 -19.11
CA LEU A 39 6.60 -12.18 -18.47
C LEU A 39 6.98 -13.34 -17.53
N ALA A 40 8.25 -13.74 -17.51
CA ALA A 40 8.74 -14.86 -16.72
C ALA A 40 9.52 -14.45 -15.46
N MET A 41 9.43 -13.18 -15.03
CA MET A 41 9.95 -12.79 -13.72
C MET A 41 8.97 -13.25 -12.64
N PRO A 42 9.37 -14.14 -11.72
CA PRO A 42 8.55 -14.42 -10.55
C PRO A 42 8.37 -13.11 -9.79
N ALA A 43 7.14 -12.77 -9.45
CA ALA A 43 6.85 -11.67 -8.55
C ALA A 43 7.69 -11.89 -7.28
N LEU A 44 8.66 -11.00 -7.05
CA LEU A 44 9.49 -11.07 -5.87
C LEU A 44 8.57 -10.82 -4.67
N ALA A 45 8.15 -11.90 -4.00
CA ALA A 45 7.37 -11.81 -2.79
C ALA A 45 8.14 -10.94 -1.79
N ALA A 46 7.49 -9.89 -1.29
CA ALA A 46 8.07 -9.04 -0.26
C ALA A 46 8.56 -9.91 0.91
N PRO A 47 9.69 -9.56 1.56
CA PRO A 47 10.20 -10.34 2.67
C PRO A 47 9.13 -10.41 3.76
N GLU A 48 8.77 -11.64 4.15
CA GLU A 48 7.83 -11.85 5.24
C GLU A 48 8.45 -11.28 6.53
N VAL A 49 7.70 -10.48 7.28
CA VAL A 49 8.15 -9.97 8.58
C VAL A 49 8.17 -11.15 9.56
N LEU A 50 9.32 -11.83 9.66
CA LEU A 50 9.45 -13.08 10.42
C LEU A 50 9.48 -12.90 11.96
N ASN A 51 9.59 -11.68 12.46
CA ASN A 51 9.66 -11.40 13.91
C ASN A 51 8.58 -10.41 14.34
N ILE A 52 7.39 -10.93 14.65
CA ILE A 52 6.25 -10.14 15.12
C ILE A 52 6.44 -9.77 16.59
N GLN A 53 6.33 -8.47 16.88
CA GLN A 53 6.43 -7.93 18.24
C GLN A 53 5.20 -7.07 18.53
N VAL A 54 4.36 -7.52 19.47
CA VAL A 54 3.07 -6.84 19.81
C VAL A 54 3.21 -5.76 20.89
N GLY A 55 4.44 -5.55 21.39
CA GLY A 55 4.73 -4.56 22.44
C GLY A 55 4.11 -4.91 23.80
N PRO A 56 4.22 -4.00 24.79
CA PRO A 56 3.78 -4.26 26.16
C PRO A 56 2.25 -4.13 26.36
N ARG A 57 1.56 -3.38 25.51
CA ARG A 57 0.15 -3.01 25.71
C ARG A 57 -0.81 -4.21 25.84
N PRO A 58 -0.74 -5.27 24.99
CA PRO A 58 -1.61 -6.43 25.17
C PRO A 58 -1.44 -7.11 26.53
N TYR A 59 -0.21 -7.17 27.06
CA TYR A 59 0.06 -7.75 28.38
C TYR A 59 -0.51 -6.90 29.52
N PHE A 60 -0.38 -5.57 29.41
CA PHE A 60 -1.02 -4.64 30.35
C PHE A 60 -2.54 -4.80 30.37
N LEU A 61 -3.18 -4.84 29.18
CA LEU A 61 -4.62 -4.99 29.07
C LEU A 61 -5.12 -6.31 29.67
N VAL A 62 -4.41 -7.42 29.46
CA VAL A 62 -4.77 -8.71 30.07
C VAL A 62 -4.63 -8.69 31.59
N ALA A 63 -3.63 -7.98 32.13
CA ALA A 63 -3.46 -7.84 33.58
C ALA A 63 -4.59 -7.03 34.23
N ASP A 64 -5.09 -6.00 33.53
CA ASP A 64 -6.16 -5.09 33.96
C ASP A 64 -7.58 -5.67 33.81
N MET A 65 -7.73 -6.86 33.22
CA MET A 65 -9.02 -7.54 33.13
C MET A 65 -9.54 -7.98 34.51
N ASP A 66 -10.87 -8.04 34.65
CA ASP A 66 -11.50 -8.75 35.77
C ASP A 66 -11.16 -10.25 35.79
N ASP A 67 -11.15 -10.82 36.98
CA ASP A 67 -10.85 -12.24 37.18
C ASP A 67 -11.88 -13.13 36.49
N SER A 68 -11.43 -13.84 35.45
CA SER A 68 -12.28 -14.63 34.58
C SER A 68 -11.52 -15.82 33.99
N PRO A 69 -12.21 -16.85 33.49
CA PRO A 69 -11.57 -17.92 32.71
C PRO A 69 -10.78 -17.38 31.51
N LEU A 70 -11.25 -16.30 30.88
CA LEU A 70 -10.57 -15.66 29.74
C LEU A 70 -9.24 -15.01 30.15
N LYS A 71 -9.22 -14.24 31.25
CA LYS A 71 -7.98 -13.66 31.80
C LYS A 71 -6.94 -14.74 32.09
N LYS A 72 -7.35 -15.84 32.73
CA LYS A 72 -6.48 -16.99 33.03
C LYS A 72 -5.90 -17.59 31.75
N ARG A 73 -6.72 -17.79 30.72
CA ARG A 73 -6.28 -18.33 29.42
C ARG A 73 -5.31 -17.38 28.71
N LEU A 74 -5.65 -16.11 28.57
CA LEU A 74 -4.81 -15.10 27.90
C LEU A 74 -3.49 -14.86 28.65
N GLY A 75 -3.51 -14.88 29.99
CA GLY A 75 -2.32 -14.74 30.83
C GLY A 75 -1.47 -16.01 30.95
N SER A 76 -1.99 -17.17 30.54
CA SER A 76 -1.27 -18.44 30.56
C SER A 76 -0.18 -18.50 29.48
N GLN A 77 0.71 -19.49 29.60
CA GLN A 77 1.70 -19.79 28.56
C GLN A 77 1.06 -20.16 27.21
N GLU A 78 -0.24 -20.51 27.17
CA GLU A 78 -0.95 -20.84 25.95
C GLU A 78 -1.10 -19.63 25.00
N CYS A 79 -1.09 -18.42 25.53
CA CYS A 79 -1.26 -17.19 24.76
C CYS A 79 -0.09 -16.22 24.96
N ARG A 80 0.42 -16.07 26.19
CA ARG A 80 1.38 -15.03 26.55
C ARG A 80 2.75 -15.18 25.89
N ASN A 81 3.23 -16.42 25.78
CA ASN A 81 4.60 -16.74 25.37
C ASN A 81 4.67 -17.54 24.05
N LYS A 82 3.56 -17.68 23.33
CA LYS A 82 3.57 -18.34 22.02
C LYS A 82 4.09 -17.38 20.95
N PRO A 83 4.73 -17.90 19.89
CA PRO A 83 5.09 -17.08 18.74
C PRO A 83 3.83 -16.45 18.12
N PHE A 84 3.82 -15.12 18.01
CA PHE A 84 2.78 -14.41 17.27
C PHE A 84 2.98 -14.62 15.76
N ARG A 85 1.86 -14.65 15.03
CA ARG A 85 1.82 -14.86 13.58
C ARG A 85 0.82 -13.92 12.95
N LYS A 86 1.11 -13.48 11.73
CA LYS A 86 0.18 -12.70 10.92
C LYS A 86 -1.02 -13.59 10.58
N THR A 87 -2.22 -13.04 10.67
CA THR A 87 -3.46 -13.70 10.24
C THR A 87 -4.38 -12.68 9.60
N ASP A 88 -5.13 -13.06 8.56
CA ASP A 88 -6.07 -12.15 7.87
C ASP A 88 -7.27 -11.74 8.73
N PHE A 89 -7.43 -12.37 9.89
CA PHE A 89 -8.42 -11.96 10.89
C PHE A 89 -7.97 -10.74 11.71
N SER A 90 -6.67 -10.46 11.79
CA SER A 90 -6.14 -9.33 12.55
C SER A 90 -6.14 -8.06 11.70
N ILE A 91 -6.89 -7.06 12.14
CA ILE A 91 -7.05 -5.78 11.43
C ILE A 91 -6.44 -4.66 12.27
N GLY A 92 -5.41 -4.00 11.73
CA GLY A 92 -4.88 -2.75 12.27
C GLY A 92 -5.78 -1.58 11.88
N HIS A 93 -6.81 -1.33 12.68
CA HIS A 93 -7.75 -0.22 12.49
C HIS A 93 -7.00 1.12 12.51
N ARG A 94 -6.94 1.78 11.35
CA ARG A 94 -6.16 3.01 11.10
C ARG A 94 -4.66 2.89 11.41
N GLY A 95 -4.12 1.67 11.36
CA GLY A 95 -2.74 1.33 11.70
C GLY A 95 -2.59 0.74 13.11
N ALA A 96 -1.68 1.29 13.92
CA ALA A 96 -1.36 0.90 15.29
C ALA A 96 -1.85 2.00 16.28
N PRO A 97 -3.17 2.15 16.45
CA PRO A 97 -3.75 3.23 17.23
C PRO A 97 -3.34 3.13 18.70
N LEU A 98 -3.44 4.27 19.41
CA LEU A 98 -3.03 4.42 20.81
C LEU A 98 -1.52 4.33 21.07
N GLN A 99 -0.70 4.08 20.04
CA GLN A 99 0.75 4.18 20.10
C GLN A 99 1.32 5.11 19.02
N PHE A 100 0.68 5.14 17.85
CA PHE A 100 1.02 6.05 16.77
C PHE A 100 -0.24 6.83 16.32
N PRO A 101 -0.08 8.05 15.79
CA PRO A 101 -1.21 8.80 15.25
C PRO A 101 -1.89 8.03 14.10
N GLU A 102 -3.22 7.98 14.11
CA GLU A 102 -4.01 7.27 13.09
C GLU A 102 -3.70 7.76 11.66
N HIS A 103 -3.81 6.86 10.68
CA HIS A 103 -3.60 7.15 9.25
C HIS A 103 -2.25 7.81 8.90
N THR A 104 -1.21 7.54 9.69
CA THR A 104 0.16 7.90 9.37
C THR A 104 0.93 6.72 8.82
N ARG A 105 1.99 6.99 8.06
CA ARG A 105 2.90 5.96 7.57
C ARG A 105 3.50 5.17 8.74
N GLU A 106 3.89 5.86 9.80
CA GLU A 106 4.49 5.29 11.00
C GLU A 106 3.52 4.30 11.68
N SER A 107 2.24 4.68 11.77
CA SER A 107 1.20 3.81 12.32
C SER A 107 0.97 2.57 11.47
N TYR A 108 1.00 2.69 10.15
CA TYR A 108 0.87 1.56 9.24
C TYR A 108 2.06 0.60 9.28
N GLU A 109 3.28 1.14 9.28
CA GLU A 109 4.50 0.34 9.42
C GLU A 109 4.54 -0.38 10.78
N ALA A 110 4.13 0.30 11.85
CA ALA A 110 4.02 -0.31 13.17
C ALA A 110 3.00 -1.46 13.18
N ALA A 111 1.79 -1.26 12.63
CA ALA A 111 0.77 -2.30 12.58
C ALA A 111 1.24 -3.56 11.83
N ALA A 112 1.89 -3.37 10.69
CA ALA A 112 2.47 -4.48 9.93
C ALA A 112 3.56 -5.22 10.72
N ARG A 113 4.44 -4.51 11.43
CA ARG A 113 5.47 -5.10 12.31
C ARG A 113 4.87 -5.82 13.52
N MET A 114 3.74 -5.34 14.02
CA MET A 114 2.99 -5.95 15.13
C MET A 114 2.13 -7.15 14.68
N GLY A 115 2.16 -7.51 13.40
CA GLY A 115 1.53 -8.73 12.88
C GLY A 115 0.09 -8.56 12.41
N ALA A 116 -0.38 -7.33 12.18
CA ALA A 116 -1.67 -7.10 11.54
C ALA A 116 -1.73 -7.80 10.16
N GLY A 117 -2.78 -8.57 9.93
CA GLY A 117 -3.07 -9.21 8.64
C GLY A 117 -3.44 -8.19 7.57
N ILE A 118 -4.33 -7.30 7.99
CA ILE A 118 -4.93 -6.23 7.20
C ILE A 118 -4.62 -4.92 7.91
N VAL A 119 -4.19 -3.91 7.15
CA VAL A 119 -4.07 -2.54 7.65
C VAL A 119 -5.22 -1.76 7.03
N GLU A 120 -6.09 -1.23 7.87
CA GLU A 120 -7.31 -0.57 7.45
C GLU A 120 -7.03 0.92 7.18
N CYS A 121 -7.72 1.46 6.17
CA CYS A 121 -7.65 2.85 5.77
C CYS A 121 -9.06 3.34 5.39
N ASP A 122 -9.58 4.25 6.20
CA ASP A 122 -10.72 5.11 5.87
C ASP A 122 -10.35 6.01 4.69
N VAL A 123 -10.92 5.77 3.51
CA VAL A 123 -10.58 6.54 2.31
C VAL A 123 -11.51 7.73 2.14
N THR A 124 -10.95 8.90 1.86
CA THR A 124 -11.68 10.10 1.44
C THR A 124 -11.00 10.79 0.24
N PHE A 125 -11.65 11.82 -0.31
CA PHE A 125 -11.21 12.52 -1.49
C PHE A 125 -10.70 13.92 -1.16
N THR A 126 -9.63 14.33 -1.83
CA THR A 126 -9.25 15.74 -1.93
C THR A 126 -10.17 16.49 -2.91
N ARG A 127 -10.08 17.83 -2.93
CA ARG A 127 -10.86 18.68 -3.88
C ARG A 127 -10.57 18.32 -5.35
N ASP A 128 -9.34 17.96 -5.64
CA ASP A 128 -8.84 17.51 -6.94
C ASP A 128 -9.02 16.01 -7.20
N LYS A 129 -9.75 15.30 -6.32
CA LYS A 129 -10.18 13.88 -6.44
C LYS A 129 -9.08 12.85 -6.24
N GLU A 130 -8.00 13.21 -5.55
CA GLU A 130 -7.00 12.24 -5.07
C GLU A 130 -7.51 11.50 -3.83
N LEU A 131 -7.09 10.25 -3.67
CA LEU A 131 -7.47 9.41 -2.52
C LEU A 131 -6.48 9.63 -1.36
N VAL A 132 -7.03 9.85 -0.17
CA VAL A 132 -6.25 9.97 1.07
C VAL A 132 -6.85 9.13 2.19
N CYS A 133 -5.99 8.54 3.02
CA CYS A 133 -6.40 7.83 4.23
C CYS A 133 -6.70 8.84 5.33
N ARG A 134 -7.97 8.96 5.72
CA ARG A 134 -8.44 9.82 6.79
C ARG A 134 -9.87 9.47 7.18
N HIS A 135 -10.10 9.32 8.48
CA HIS A 135 -11.43 9.10 9.04
C HIS A 135 -12.34 10.34 9.03
N SER A 136 -11.95 11.41 9.73
CA SER A 136 -12.83 12.57 9.93
C SER A 136 -12.76 13.56 8.78
N GLN A 137 -13.84 13.72 8.00
CA GLN A 137 -13.82 14.61 6.83
C GLN A 137 -13.72 16.10 7.21
N ASN A 138 -14.52 16.53 8.19
CA ASN A 138 -14.64 17.96 8.56
C ASN A 138 -14.00 18.30 9.92
N ASP A 139 -13.74 17.30 10.78
CA ASP A 139 -13.14 17.49 12.10
C ASP A 139 -11.61 17.31 12.05
N LEU A 140 -10.94 18.26 11.39
CA LEU A 140 -9.49 18.25 11.18
C LEU A 140 -8.69 18.53 12.47
N HIS A 141 -9.29 19.21 13.42
CA HIS A 141 -8.61 19.71 14.62
C HIS A 141 -8.17 18.63 15.62
N THR A 142 -8.75 17.43 15.58
CA THR A 142 -8.39 16.34 16.51
C THR A 142 -7.10 15.61 16.12
N THR A 143 -6.71 15.69 14.85
CA THR A 143 -5.63 14.86 14.27
C THR A 143 -4.62 15.67 13.45
N THR A 144 -4.80 16.98 13.35
CA THR A 144 -3.92 17.87 12.59
C THR A 144 -3.71 19.19 13.32
N ASN A 145 -2.80 20.02 12.81
CA ASN A 145 -2.51 21.34 13.33
C ASN A 145 -3.39 22.45 12.72
N ILE A 146 -4.57 22.14 12.16
CA ILE A 146 -5.38 23.11 11.40
C ILE A 146 -5.67 24.41 12.18
N LEU A 147 -5.86 24.33 13.50
CA LEU A 147 -6.12 25.48 14.36
C LEU A 147 -4.91 26.39 14.57
N LEU A 148 -3.69 25.88 14.35
CA LEU A 148 -2.45 26.66 14.46
C LEU A 148 -2.18 27.49 13.20
N VAL A 149 -2.97 27.30 12.14
CA VAL A 149 -2.86 28.06 10.88
C VAL A 149 -4.05 29.03 10.80
N PRO A 150 -3.87 30.34 11.07
CA PRO A 150 -5.00 31.29 11.21
C PRO A 150 -5.94 31.30 10.00
N GLU A 151 -5.40 31.25 8.78
CA GLU A 151 -6.18 31.22 7.54
C GLU A 151 -7.06 29.98 7.39
N LEU A 152 -6.68 28.86 8.00
CA LEU A 152 -7.47 27.62 7.99
C LEU A 152 -8.42 27.56 9.18
N ALA A 153 -8.01 28.04 10.35
CA ALA A 153 -8.86 28.13 11.53
C ALA A 153 -10.11 29.00 11.27
N MET A 154 -9.96 30.11 10.53
CA MET A 154 -11.09 30.97 10.15
C MET A 154 -12.10 30.29 9.21
N LYS A 155 -11.78 29.14 8.61
CA LYS A 155 -12.70 28.37 7.75
C LYS A 155 -13.57 27.39 8.52
N CYS A 156 -13.32 27.18 9.81
CA CYS A 156 -14.15 26.31 10.65
C CYS A 156 -15.55 26.93 10.81
N THR A 157 -16.59 26.22 10.38
CA THR A 157 -17.99 26.66 10.54
C THR A 157 -18.45 26.58 11.98
N THR A 158 -17.99 25.56 12.70
CA THR A 158 -18.20 25.39 14.14
C THR A 158 -16.89 25.66 14.85
N PRO A 159 -16.83 26.60 15.82
CA PRO A 159 -15.64 26.83 16.62
C PRO A 159 -15.23 25.56 17.38
N PHE A 160 -13.92 25.33 17.50
CA PHE A 160 -13.41 24.24 18.33
C PHE A 160 -13.65 24.53 19.81
N THR A 161 -14.17 23.54 20.52
CA THR A 161 -14.25 23.55 21.99
C THR A 161 -13.35 22.43 22.50
N PRO A 162 -12.29 22.74 23.27
CA PRO A 162 -11.45 21.71 23.87
C PRO A 162 -12.23 20.89 24.88
N ALA A 163 -11.87 19.60 25.00
CA ALA A 163 -12.41 18.76 26.06
C ALA A 163 -12.06 19.34 27.43
N THR A 164 -13.04 19.47 28.31
CA THR A 164 -12.81 19.74 29.74
C THR A 164 -12.77 18.40 30.46
N PHE A 165 -11.60 18.05 30.96
CA PHE A 165 -11.48 16.94 31.90
C PHE A 165 -11.90 17.43 33.29
N ASP A 166 -12.51 16.55 34.09
CA ASP A 166 -13.00 16.84 35.45
C ASP A 166 -14.26 17.73 35.54
N ALA A 167 -15.13 17.69 34.53
CA ALA A 167 -16.52 18.14 34.72
C ALA A 167 -17.31 16.96 35.30
N ASP A 168 -17.63 17.06 36.59
CA ASP A 168 -18.33 16.05 37.42
C ASP A 168 -19.47 15.29 36.72
#